data_AF-A0A1H7PKB4-F1
#
_entry.id   AF-A0A1H7PKB4-F1
#
_cell.length_a   1.000
_cell.length_b   1.000
_cell.length_c   1.000
_cell.angle_alpha   90.00
_cell.angle_beta   90.00
_cell.angle_gamma   90.00
#
_symmetry.space_group_name_H-M   'P 1'
#
loop_
_entity.id
_entity.type
_entity.pdbx_description
1 polymer ?
#
loop_
_entity_poly.entity_id
_entity_poly.type
_entity_poly.pdbx_seq_one_letter_code
_entity_poly.pdbx_strand_id
1 'polypeptide(L)'
;MAYSQSKTEAVATHLRNRFMEGNVEGHEIVVALISMVKAQKIDIDDVAPVLFNVFFDNPEGILSALEKASTLVDDELIDSIINEVNENA
;
A
#
# COMPACT_ATOMS: atom_id res chain seq x y z
N MET A 1 18.08 4.28 6.16
CA MET A 1 17.47 5.63 6.10
C MET A 1 16.18 5.49 5.31
N ALA A 2 15.06 5.88 5.93
CA ALA A 2 13.77 5.95 5.27
C ALA A 2 13.79 6.96 4.11
N TYR A 3 12.84 6.82 3.19
CA TYR A 3 12.67 7.69 2.05
C TYR A 3 12.26 9.10 2.49
N SER A 4 12.59 10.09 1.66
CA SER A 4 12.02 11.43 1.78
C SER A 4 10.59 11.41 1.25
N GLN A 5 9.75 12.35 1.70
CA GLN A 5 8.38 12.52 1.21
C GLN A 5 8.26 12.51 -0.32
N SER A 6 9.16 13.23 -1.01
CA SER A 6 9.22 13.27 -2.48
C SER A 6 9.48 11.91 -3.13
N LYS A 7 10.19 11.00 -2.46
CA LYS A 7 10.42 9.64 -2.95
C LYS A 7 9.20 8.76 -2.70
N THR A 8 8.51 8.92 -1.56
CA THR A 8 7.25 8.23 -1.28
C THR A 8 6.18 8.60 -2.31
N GLU A 9 6.06 9.88 -2.67
CA GLU A 9 5.15 10.35 -3.74
C GLU A 9 5.50 9.78 -5.13
N ALA A 10 6.80 9.71 -5.45
CA ALA A 10 7.26 9.11 -6.71
C ALA A 10 6.93 7.62 -6.78
N VAL A 11 7.07 6.90 -5.66
CA VAL A 11 6.67 5.48 -5.54
C VAL A 11 5.17 5.35 -5.71
N ALA A 12 4.36 6.16 -5.02
CA ALA A 12 2.90 6.14 -5.16
C ALA A 12 2.46 6.34 -6.62
N THR A 13 3.03 7.35 -7.29
CA THR A 13 2.77 7.65 -8.70
C THR A 13 3.16 6.48 -9.60
N HIS A 14 4.34 5.89 -9.37
CA HIS A 14 4.81 4.75 -10.16
C HIS A 14 3.89 3.53 -10.00
N LEU A 15 3.52 3.19 -8.77
CA LEU A 15 2.64 2.06 -8.46
C LEU A 15 1.24 2.27 -9.04
N ARG A 16 0.71 3.49 -8.93
CA ARG A 16 -0.58 3.86 -9.53
C ARG A 16 -0.60 3.66 -11.04
N ASN A 17 0.44 4.15 -11.74
CA ASN A 17 0.53 3.98 -13.19
C ASN A 17 0.54 2.51 -13.58
N ARG A 18 1.35 1.68 -12.89
CA ARG A 18 1.40 0.24 -13.15
C ARG A 18 0.07 -0.46 -12.85
N PHE A 19 -0.63 -0.04 -11.81
CA PHE A 19 -1.97 -0.55 -11.49
C PHE A 19 -2.97 -0.21 -12.59
N MET A 20 -3.00 1.04 -13.05
CA MET A 20 -3.87 1.49 -14.15
C MET A 20 -3.60 0.76 -15.46
N GLU A 21 -2.33 0.46 -15.74
CA GLU A 21 -1.91 -0.27 -16.93
C GLU A 21 -2.25 -1.77 -16.85
N GLY A 22 -2.72 -2.27 -15.69
CA GLY A 22 -2.95 -3.69 -15.45
C GLY A 22 -1.65 -4.51 -15.35
N ASN A 23 -0.52 -3.83 -15.13
CA ASN A 23 0.80 -4.45 -15.03
C ASN A 23 1.07 -5.06 -13.64
N VAL A 24 0.25 -4.72 -12.65
CA VAL A 24 0.25 -5.26 -11.29
C VAL A 24 -1.17 -5.28 -10.74
N GLU A 25 -1.46 -6.26 -9.91
CA GLU A 25 -2.69 -6.32 -9.12
C GLU A 25 -2.54 -5.63 -7.76
N GLY A 26 -3.66 -5.22 -7.18
CA GLY A 26 -3.68 -4.47 -5.92
C GLY A 26 -2.99 -5.18 -4.76
N HIS A 27 -3.14 -6.50 -4.65
CA HIS A 27 -2.52 -7.27 -3.58
C HIS A 27 -0.99 -7.38 -3.75
N GLU A 28 -0.48 -7.36 -4.99
CA GLU A 28 0.96 -7.33 -5.27
C GLU A 28 1.58 -6.00 -4.84
N ILE A 29 0.83 -4.90 -4.99
CA ILE A 29 1.22 -3.57 -4.50
C ILE A 29 1.33 -3.59 -2.97
N VAL A 30 0.34 -4.16 -2.28
CA VAL A 30 0.37 -4.29 -0.81
C VAL A 30 1.60 -5.07 -0.35
N VAL A 31 1.86 -6.24 -0.94
CA VAL A 31 3.03 -7.07 -0.60
C VAL A 31 4.34 -6.33 -0.84
N ALA A 32 4.43 -5.56 -1.93
CA ALA A 32 5.60 -4.74 -2.22
C ALA A 32 5.82 -3.64 -1.16
N LEU A 33 4.75 -2.94 -0.75
CA LEU A 33 4.83 -1.89 0.28
C LEU A 33 5.24 -2.45 1.64
N ILE A 34 4.69 -3.59 2.05
CA ILE A 34 5.09 -4.28 3.30
C ILE A 34 6.57 -4.66 3.24
N SER A 35 7.03 -5.18 2.10
CA SER A 35 8.45 -5.49 1.91
C SER A 35 9.34 -4.25 2.03
N MET A 36 8.87 -3.09 1.56
CA MET A 36 9.58 -1.82 1.69
C MET A 36 9.61 -1.31 3.14
N VAL A 37 8.52 -1.47 3.90
CA VAL A 37 8.48 -1.17 5.35
C VAL A 37 9.48 -2.03 6.11
N LYS A 38 9.47 -3.36 5.89
CA LYS A 38 10.42 -4.30 6.52
C LYS A 38 11.88 -3.98 6.17
N ALA A 39 12.12 -3.51 4.94
CA ALA A 39 13.43 -3.06 4.50
C ALA A 39 13.79 -1.63 4.99
N GLN A 40 12.95 -1.02 5.83
CA GLN A 40 13.09 0.33 6.38
C GLN A 40 13.31 1.40 5.29
N LYS A 41 12.61 1.23 4.16
CA LYS A 41 12.64 2.16 3.03
C LYS A 41 11.54 3.19 3.14
N ILE A 42 10.38 2.82 3.67
CA ILE A 42 9.26 3.72 3.99
C ILE A 42 8.80 3.43 5.42
N ASP A 43 8.08 4.38 6.02
CA ASP A 43 7.41 4.15 7.29
C ASP A 43 6.10 3.38 7.06
N ILE A 44 5.57 2.73 8.11
CA ILE A 44 4.26 2.10 8.04
C ILE A 44 3.16 3.15 7.86
N ASP A 45 3.31 4.32 8.50
CA ASP A 45 2.37 5.45 8.41
C ASP A 45 2.30 6.04 6.98
N ASP A 46 3.28 5.74 6.11
CA ASP A 46 3.26 6.14 4.71
C ASP A 46 2.42 5.20 3.83
N VAL A 47 2.09 3.99 4.29
CA VAL A 47 1.51 2.94 3.45
C VAL A 47 0.06 3.24 3.08
N ALA A 48 -0.80 3.60 4.05
CA ALA A 48 -2.18 3.94 3.75
C ALA A 48 -2.28 5.15 2.81
N PRO A 49 -1.58 6.28 3.03
CA PRO A 49 -1.55 7.39 2.07
C PRO A 49 -1.16 6.99 0.65
N VAL A 50 -0.16 6.10 0.51
CA VAL A 50 0.24 5.57 -0.80
C VAL A 50 -0.88 4.73 -1.43
N LEU A 51 -1.55 3.89 -0.66
CA LEU A 51 -2.67 3.08 -1.13
C LEU A 51 -3.86 3.95 -1.55
N PHE A 52 -4.24 4.97 -0.78
CA PHE A 52 -5.27 5.94 -1.19
C PHE A 52 -4.92 6.61 -2.52
N ASN A 53 -3.65 6.99 -2.73
CA ASN A 53 -3.22 7.54 -4.02
C ASN A 53 -3.36 6.53 -5.18
N VAL A 54 -2.91 5.29 -4.98
CA VAL A 54 -2.93 4.22 -6.00
C VAL A 54 -4.35 3.84 -6.37
N PHE A 55 -5.24 3.76 -5.38
CA PHE A 55 -6.63 3.32 -5.55
C PHE A 55 -7.60 4.49 -5.76
N PHE A 56 -7.12 5.69 -6.07
CA PHE A 56 -7.98 6.85 -6.40
C PHE A 56 -8.95 7.21 -5.28
N ASP A 57 -8.45 7.21 -4.05
CA ASP A 57 -9.21 7.46 -2.83
C ASP A 57 -10.41 6.49 -2.65
N ASN A 58 -10.30 5.26 -3.17
CA ASN A 58 -11.31 4.21 -3.04
C ASN A 58 -10.98 3.21 -1.92
N PRO A 59 -11.51 3.39 -0.69
CA PRO A 59 -11.21 2.53 0.46
C PRO A 59 -11.66 1.08 0.25
N GLU A 60 -12.77 0.82 -0.44
CA GLU A 60 -13.24 -0.56 -0.70
C GLU A 60 -12.23 -1.34 -1.57
N GLY A 61 -11.64 -0.67 -2.56
CA GLY A 61 -10.59 -1.25 -3.40
C GLY A 61 -9.33 -1.58 -2.60
N ILE A 62 -8.97 -0.71 -1.66
CA ILE A 62 -7.81 -0.89 -0.77
C ILE A 62 -8.04 -2.07 0.16
N LEU A 63 -9.19 -2.12 0.85
CA LEU A 63 -9.55 -3.21 1.77
C LEU A 63 -9.54 -4.56 1.04
N SER A 64 -10.13 -4.64 -0.16
CA SER A 64 -10.10 -5.88 -0.95
C SER A 64 -8.67 -6.31 -1.32
N ALA A 65 -7.77 -5.36 -1.58
CA ALA A 65 -6.36 -5.66 -1.86
C ALA A 65 -5.62 -6.14 -0.61
N LEU A 66 -5.87 -5.53 0.56
CA LEU A 66 -5.29 -5.91 1.84
C LEU A 66 -5.75 -7.32 2.28
N GLU A 67 -7.05 -7.61 2.17
CA GLU A 67 -7.62 -8.93 2.45
C GLU A 67 -7.00 -10.00 1.54
N LYS A 68 -6.84 -9.72 0.24
CA LYS A 68 -6.16 -10.66 -0.66
C LYS A 68 -4.70 -10.86 -0.28
N ALA A 69 -4.00 -9.79 0.09
CA ALA A 69 -2.61 -9.88 0.53
C ALA A 69 -2.45 -10.70 1.82
N SER A 70 -3.38 -10.59 2.78
CA SER A 70 -3.33 -11.37 4.03
C SER A 70 -3.50 -12.87 3.80
N THR A 71 -4.14 -13.28 2.70
CA THR A 71 -4.18 -14.70 2.31
C THR A 71 -2.84 -15.24 1.80
N LEU A 72 -1.93 -14.35 1.37
CA LEU A 72 -0.64 -14.69 0.80
C LEU A 72 0.50 -14.52 1.81
N VAL A 73 0.37 -13.55 2.71
CA VAL A 73 1.36 -13.21 3.72
C VAL A 73 0.63 -13.00 5.04
N ASP A 74 0.95 -13.84 6.03
CA ASP A 74 0.50 -13.64 7.41
C ASP A 74 1.39 -12.57 8.05
N ASP A 75 0.87 -11.36 8.22
CA ASP A 75 1.61 -10.19 8.68
C ASP A 75 0.73 -9.24 9.49
N GLU A 76 1.07 -9.03 10.76
CA GLU A 76 0.39 -8.10 11.68
C GLU A 76 0.39 -6.64 11.15
N LEU A 77 1.30 -6.30 10.23
CA LEU A 77 1.31 -5.00 9.55
C LEU A 77 0.08 -4.83 8.66
N ILE A 78 -0.43 -5.89 8.04
CA ILE A 78 -1.63 -5.82 7.19
C ILE A 78 -2.85 -5.44 8.04
N ASP A 79 -3.02 -6.08 9.18
CA ASP A 79 -4.12 -5.77 10.10
C ASP A 79 -4.05 -4.32 10.59
N SER A 80 -2.85 -3.83 10.85
CA SER A 80 -2.62 -2.43 11.23
C SER A 80 -3.08 -1.47 10.13
N ILE A 81 -2.73 -1.74 8.87
CA ILE A 81 -3.13 -0.93 7.71
C ILE A 81 -4.64 -1.02 7.45
N ILE A 82 -5.25 -2.21 7.62
CA ILE A 82 -6.70 -2.40 7.50
C ILE A 82 -7.44 -1.50 8.48
N ASN A 83 -6.99 -1.43 9.74
CA ASN A 83 -7.58 -0.56 10.74
C ASN A 83 -7.47 0.92 10.35
N GLU A 84 -6.29 1.36 9.90
CA GLU A 84 -6.07 2.74 9.46
C GLU A 84 -6.97 3.12 8.28
N VAL A 85 -7.14 2.24 7.28
CA VAL A 85 -8.02 2.49 6.14
C VAL A 85 -9.48 2.57 6.59
N ASN A 86 -9.93 1.70 7.49
CA ASN A 86 -11.29 1.75 8.04
C ASN A 86 -11.57 3.03 8.83
N GLU A 87 -10.58 3.61 9.51
CA GLU A 87 -10.72 4.88 10.23
C GLU A 87 -10.81 6.10 9.29
N ASN A 88 -10.28 5.99 8.07
CA ASN A 88 -10.23 7.05 7.06
C ASN A 88 -11.24 6.87 5.90
N ALA A 89 -12.11 5.85 5.96
CA ALA A 89 -13.11 5.51 4.95
C ALA A 89 -14.38 6.36 5.01
#